data_AF-A0A6A6NAX6-F1
#
_entry.id   AF-A0A6A6NAX6-F1
#
_cell.length_a   1.000
_cell.length_b   1.000
_cell.length_c   1.000
_cell.angle_alpha   90.00
_cell.angle_beta   90.00
_cell.angle_gamma   90.00
#
_symmetry.space_group_name_H-M   'P 1'
#
loop_
_entity.id
_entity.type
_entity.pdbx_description
1 polymer ?
#
loop_
_entity_poly.entity_id
_entity_poly.type
_entity_poly.pdbx_seq_one_letter_code
_entity_poly.pdbx_strand_id
1 'polypeptide(L)'
;MFGRAPKKSDNSRYYEILGVSKNASQDDLKKAYKKAAMKNHPDKGGDPEKFKELAQAYEVLSDPEKREIYDTYGEDALKEGMGGGGGGHNPFDIFESFFGGSPFGGGSSRGRRQRRGEDVVHPLKVSLEDLYLGTAKKLSLSRNVICSKCKGKGSKSGASMKCPGCQGSGMKVSIRQLGPSMIQQMQHPCNECKGTGESISEKDKCVQCKGEKVVPEKKVLEVIVEKGMRHGQKITFPGEADEATDTITGDIVFVLQQKEHQKFKRKGDDLIVEQILSLTEALCGYQFVLTHLDGRQLLIKSNTGEVVKPDSYKAINDEGMPMYQRPFMKGKLYIHFTVEFPDSLTPDQVKALEAILPPRPLSQLTDMDLDECEETTLRDVNMEEEMRRKQQGHAHQDAYEEHEEMPSGGQRVQCAQQ
;
A
#
# COMPACT_ATOMS: atom_id res chain seq x y z
N MET A 1 36.66 -25.92 43.69
CA MET A 1 35.45 -25.32 44.29
C MET A 1 34.93 -24.31 43.27
N PHE A 2 33.71 -24.33 42.72
CA PHE A 2 32.42 -24.81 43.19
C PHE A 2 31.60 -25.34 42.01
N GLY A 3 31.06 -26.56 42.12
CA GLY A 3 30.01 -27.02 41.21
C GLY A 3 28.72 -26.27 41.53
N ARG A 4 28.24 -25.43 40.61
CA ARG A 4 26.87 -24.91 40.67
C ARG A 4 25.94 -26.07 40.32
N ALA A 5 25.14 -26.50 41.29
CA ALA A 5 24.01 -27.38 41.04
C ALA A 5 23.10 -26.77 39.96
N PRO A 6 22.56 -27.55 39.00
CA PRO A 6 21.58 -27.03 38.08
C PRO A 6 20.36 -26.57 38.88
N LYS A 7 20.02 -25.28 38.79
CA LYS A 7 18.73 -24.79 39.30
C LYS A 7 17.66 -25.61 38.61
N LYS A 8 16.74 -26.22 39.37
CA LYS A 8 15.52 -26.81 38.82
C LYS A 8 14.75 -25.66 38.17
N SER A 9 14.83 -25.55 36.86
CA SER A 9 14.07 -24.60 36.06
C SER A 9 12.59 -24.97 36.16
N ASP A 10 11.75 -23.98 36.45
CA ASP A 10 10.31 -24.18 36.60
C ASP A 10 9.69 -24.48 35.22
N ASN A 11 9.23 -25.73 35.04
CA ASN A 11 8.57 -26.23 33.83
C ASN A 11 7.07 -26.52 34.05
N SER A 12 6.45 -26.00 35.13
CA SER A 12 4.99 -26.10 35.32
C SER A 12 4.25 -24.79 35.05
N ARG A 13 4.93 -23.64 35.11
CA ARG A 13 4.29 -22.32 35.01
C ARG A 13 3.41 -22.11 33.77
N TYR A 14 3.82 -22.51 32.56
CA TYR A 14 3.00 -22.31 31.35
C TYR A 14 1.76 -23.21 31.31
N TYR A 15 1.86 -24.41 31.86
CA TYR A 15 0.71 -25.30 32.03
C TYR A 15 -0.26 -24.74 33.07
N GLU A 16 0.25 -24.16 34.17
CA GLU A 16 -0.56 -23.50 35.20
C GLU A 16 -1.25 -22.23 34.69
N ILE A 17 -0.55 -21.40 33.90
CA ILE A 17 -1.11 -20.18 33.29
C ILE A 17 -2.28 -20.52 32.35
N LEU A 18 -2.16 -21.61 31.58
CA LEU A 18 -3.25 -22.09 30.72
C LEU A 18 -4.29 -22.93 31.47
N GLY A 19 -4.03 -23.28 32.73
CA GLY A 19 -4.93 -24.09 33.56
C GLY A 19 -5.08 -25.53 33.09
N VAL A 20 -4.01 -26.10 32.51
CA VAL A 20 -3.99 -27.47 31.95
C VAL A 20 -2.92 -28.33 32.63
N SER A 21 -3.06 -29.65 32.52
CA SER A 21 -2.04 -30.60 32.99
C SER A 21 -0.83 -30.64 32.06
N LYS A 22 0.35 -31.02 32.57
CA LYS A 22 1.58 -31.24 31.76
C LYS A 22 1.40 -32.29 30.66
N ASN A 23 0.46 -33.22 30.85
CA ASN A 23 0.12 -34.26 29.88
C ASN A 23 -1.01 -33.83 28.91
N ALA A 24 -1.39 -32.55 28.88
CA ALA A 24 -2.47 -32.07 28.02
C ALA A 24 -2.14 -32.27 26.53
N SER A 25 -3.14 -32.70 25.76
CA SER A 25 -3.04 -32.82 24.31
C SER A 25 -3.00 -31.44 23.64
N GLN A 26 -2.57 -31.38 22.38
CA GLN A 26 -2.58 -30.13 21.60
C GLN A 26 -3.98 -29.52 21.46
N ASP A 27 -5.01 -30.37 21.37
CA ASP A 27 -6.40 -29.91 21.31
C ASP A 27 -6.88 -29.33 22.64
N ASP A 28 -6.40 -29.86 23.77
CA ASP A 28 -6.72 -29.34 25.11
C ASP A 28 -6.04 -27.99 25.36
N LEU A 29 -4.80 -27.83 24.91
CA LEU A 29 -4.07 -26.55 24.96
C LEU A 29 -4.80 -25.47 24.17
N LYS A 30 -5.25 -25.80 22.95
CA LYS A 30 -6.00 -24.87 22.09
C LYS A 30 -7.35 -24.47 22.69
N LYS A 31 -8.08 -25.43 23.27
CA LYS A 31 -9.36 -25.16 23.94
C LYS A 31 -9.17 -24.30 25.19
N ALA A 32 -8.14 -24.59 26.00
CA ALA A 32 -7.83 -23.84 27.22
C ALA A 32 -7.41 -22.40 26.90
N TYR A 33 -6.52 -22.21 25.92
CA TYR A 33 -6.12 -20.88 25.45
C TYR A 33 -7.31 -20.07 24.94
N LYS A 34 -8.16 -20.65 24.08
CA LYS A 34 -9.34 -19.94 23.55
C LYS A 34 -10.30 -19.50 24.67
N LYS A 35 -10.52 -20.34 25.69
CA LYS A 35 -11.36 -20.03 26.84
C LYS A 35 -10.75 -18.93 27.72
N ALA A 36 -9.44 -18.98 27.97
CA ALA A 36 -8.72 -18.01 28.78
C ALA A 36 -8.55 -16.65 28.07
N ALA A 37 -8.24 -16.66 26.77
CA ALA A 37 -8.09 -15.47 25.94
C ALA A 37 -9.42 -14.71 25.77
N MET A 38 -10.55 -15.40 25.65
CA MET A 38 -11.87 -14.75 25.61
C MET A 38 -12.25 -14.10 26.95
N LYS A 39 -11.77 -14.64 28.08
CA LYS A 39 -12.03 -14.12 29.42
C LYS A 39 -11.14 -12.92 29.76
N ASN A 40 -9.88 -12.94 29.30
CA ASN A 40 -8.88 -11.91 29.61
C ASN A 40 -8.64 -10.94 28.44
N HIS A 41 -9.55 -10.88 27.46
CA HIS A 41 -9.39 -9.97 26.32
C HIS A 41 -9.47 -8.50 26.78
N PRO A 42 -8.53 -7.63 26.36
CA PRO A 42 -8.49 -6.22 26.80
C PRO A 42 -9.78 -5.45 26.45
N ASP A 43 -10.35 -5.69 25.26
CA ASP A 43 -11.63 -5.06 24.85
C ASP A 43 -12.85 -5.50 25.70
N LYS A 44 -12.72 -6.56 26.50
CA LYS A 44 -13.77 -7.05 27.41
C LYS A 44 -13.46 -6.76 28.87
N GLY A 45 -12.51 -5.86 29.14
CA GLY A 45 -12.12 -5.45 30.50
C GLY A 45 -11.19 -6.44 31.20
N GLY A 46 -10.48 -7.29 30.47
CA GLY A 46 -9.48 -8.21 31.01
C GLY A 46 -8.09 -7.59 31.18
N ASP A 47 -7.28 -8.17 32.06
CA ASP A 47 -5.91 -7.72 32.32
C ASP A 47 -5.00 -7.94 31.08
N PRO A 48 -4.42 -6.89 30.49
CA PRO A 48 -3.57 -6.99 29.31
C PRO A 48 -2.27 -7.76 29.56
N GLU A 49 -1.76 -7.77 30.81
CA GLU A 49 -0.57 -8.53 31.19
C GLU A 49 -0.85 -10.04 31.20
N LYS A 50 -1.97 -10.46 31.78
CA LYS A 50 -2.39 -11.87 31.78
C LYS A 50 -2.70 -12.37 30.37
N PHE A 51 -3.20 -11.50 29.50
CA PHE A 51 -3.42 -11.85 28.10
C PHE A 51 -2.10 -12.11 27.37
N LYS A 52 -1.06 -11.30 27.62
CA LYS A 52 0.29 -11.50 27.06
C LYS A 52 0.91 -12.80 27.57
N GLU A 53 0.82 -13.09 28.87
CA GLU A 53 1.33 -14.33 29.46
C GLU A 53 0.62 -15.57 28.90
N LEU A 54 -0.70 -15.52 28.69
CA LEU A 54 -1.48 -16.60 28.07
C LEU A 54 -1.07 -16.85 26.62
N ALA A 55 -0.80 -15.79 25.86
CA ALA A 55 -0.33 -15.90 24.47
C ALA A 55 1.07 -16.54 24.42
N GLN A 56 1.97 -16.11 25.28
CA GLN A 56 3.33 -16.66 25.38
C GLN A 56 3.31 -18.14 25.79
N ALA A 57 2.51 -18.50 26.80
CA ALA A 57 2.37 -19.89 27.24
C ALA A 57 1.82 -20.79 26.12
N TYR A 58 0.82 -20.32 25.36
CA TYR A 58 0.26 -21.10 24.26
C TYR A 58 1.24 -21.24 23.10
N GLU A 59 2.00 -20.20 22.75
CA GLU A 59 2.98 -20.27 21.68
C GLU A 59 4.05 -21.33 21.95
N VAL A 60 4.58 -21.36 23.18
CA VAL A 60 5.61 -22.32 23.58
C VAL A 60 5.06 -23.75 23.65
N LEU A 61 3.84 -23.95 24.16
CA LEU A 61 3.27 -25.29 24.32
C LEU A 61 2.58 -25.84 23.06
N SER A 62 2.17 -24.98 22.13
CA SER A 62 1.49 -25.39 20.89
C SER A 62 2.43 -26.00 19.85
N ASP A 63 3.72 -25.66 19.90
CA ASP A 63 4.74 -26.23 19.03
C ASP A 63 5.42 -27.43 19.73
N PRO A 64 5.43 -28.63 19.12
CA PRO A 64 6.04 -29.82 19.71
C PRO A 64 7.52 -29.66 20.08
N GLU A 65 8.31 -28.96 19.27
CA GLU A 65 9.74 -28.76 19.48
C GLU A 65 9.98 -27.75 20.61
N LYS A 66 9.22 -26.65 20.63
CA LYS A 66 9.30 -25.65 21.71
C LYS A 66 8.82 -26.21 23.05
N ARG A 67 7.79 -27.07 23.03
CA ARG A 67 7.28 -27.75 24.22
C ARG A 67 8.31 -28.69 24.81
N GLU A 68 9.01 -29.48 23.98
CA GLU A 68 10.09 -30.36 24.44
C GLU A 68 11.24 -29.58 25.08
N ILE A 69 11.63 -28.45 24.51
CA ILE A 69 12.65 -27.56 25.06
C ILE A 69 12.20 -26.98 26.41
N TYR A 70 10.96 -26.51 26.51
CA TYR A 70 10.39 -25.99 27.76
C TYR A 70 10.27 -27.07 28.84
N ASP A 71 9.83 -28.27 28.48
CA ASP A 71 9.69 -29.40 29.40
C ASP A 71 11.07 -29.86 29.93
N THR A 72 12.11 -29.75 29.10
CA THR A 72 13.48 -30.19 29.44
C THR A 72 14.29 -29.13 30.20
N TYR A 73 14.18 -27.86 29.83
CA TYR A 73 15.06 -26.78 30.31
C TYR A 73 14.33 -25.63 31.02
N GLY A 74 13.00 -25.67 31.11
CA GLY A 74 12.15 -24.67 31.78
C GLY A 74 12.23 -23.25 31.20
N GLU A 75 11.61 -22.29 31.90
CA GLU A 75 11.48 -20.89 31.41
C GLU A 75 12.82 -20.18 31.18
N ASP A 76 13.87 -20.56 31.93
CA ASP A 76 15.18 -19.89 31.88
C ASP A 76 15.90 -20.08 30.53
N ALA A 77 15.72 -21.23 29.87
CA ALA A 77 16.30 -21.48 28.54
C ALA A 77 15.67 -20.64 27.41
N LEU A 78 14.43 -20.19 27.60
CA LEU A 78 13.75 -19.27 26.68
C LEU A 78 14.18 -17.82 26.92
N LYS A 79 14.62 -17.46 28.13
CA LYS A 79 15.07 -16.12 28.51
C LYS A 79 16.56 -15.87 28.24
N GLU A 80 17.43 -16.86 28.40
CA GLU A 80 18.88 -16.69 28.14
C GLU A 80 19.25 -16.51 26.66
N GLY A 81 18.31 -16.72 25.72
CA GLY A 81 18.44 -16.31 24.32
C GLY A 81 18.14 -14.82 24.05
N MET A 82 17.76 -14.05 25.06
CA MET A 82 17.20 -12.69 24.94
C MET A 82 18.04 -11.61 25.66
N GLY A 83 19.36 -11.76 25.68
CA GLY A 83 20.28 -10.83 26.34
C GLY A 83 20.81 -9.71 25.44
N GLY A 84 20.15 -8.55 25.45
CA GLY A 84 20.81 -7.24 25.19
C GLY A 84 20.11 -6.30 24.20
N GLY A 85 19.51 -5.23 24.72
CA GLY A 85 19.12 -4.05 23.93
C GLY A 85 17.66 -3.62 24.14
N GLY A 86 17.46 -2.57 24.95
CA GLY A 86 16.14 -1.95 25.13
C GLY A 86 15.67 -1.19 23.90
N GLY A 87 14.36 -1.25 23.64
CA GLY A 87 13.68 -0.49 22.59
C GLY A 87 12.41 -1.20 22.16
N GLY A 88 11.25 -0.54 22.34
CA GLY A 88 9.94 -1.12 22.07
C GLY A 88 9.75 -1.54 20.62
N HIS A 89 9.77 -2.85 20.38
CA HIS A 89 9.33 -3.48 19.14
C HIS A 89 8.50 -4.73 19.46
N ASN A 90 7.53 -5.02 18.57
CA ASN A 90 6.58 -6.11 18.74
C ASN A 90 7.31 -7.46 18.91
N PRO A 91 6.91 -8.29 19.90
CA PRO A 91 7.54 -9.59 20.18
C PRO A 91 7.55 -10.59 19.00
N PHE A 92 6.68 -10.39 17.99
CA PHE A 92 6.60 -11.24 16.80
C PHE A 92 7.76 -11.02 15.81
N ASP A 93 8.27 -9.79 15.65
CA ASP A 93 9.33 -9.47 14.67
C ASP A 93 10.74 -9.86 15.15
N ILE A 94 10.95 -9.91 16.47
CA ILE A 94 12.24 -10.25 17.07
C ILE A 94 12.47 -11.77 17.03
N PHE A 95 11.42 -12.57 17.14
CA PHE A 95 11.52 -14.04 17.08
C PHE A 95 11.68 -14.57 15.64
N GLU A 96 11.05 -13.92 14.64
CA GLU A 96 11.30 -14.20 13.22
C GLU A 96 12.75 -13.90 12.80
N SER A 97 13.35 -12.86 13.40
CA SER A 97 14.75 -12.50 13.14
C SER A 97 15.77 -13.46 13.80
N PHE A 98 15.39 -14.14 14.88
CA PHE A 98 16.29 -15.04 15.62
C PHE A 98 16.20 -16.51 15.18
N PHE A 99 15.00 -16.98 14.80
CA PHE A 99 14.78 -18.35 14.30
C PHE A 99 14.69 -18.44 12.76
N GLY A 100 14.55 -17.32 12.05
CA GLY A 100 14.51 -17.25 10.59
C GLY A 100 15.86 -17.02 9.89
N GLY A 101 16.96 -16.93 10.64
CA GLY A 101 18.29 -16.77 10.06
C GLY A 101 19.40 -16.76 11.09
N SER A 102 20.07 -17.91 11.28
CA SER A 102 21.34 -17.93 11.99
C SER A 102 22.33 -18.98 11.47
N PRO A 103 23.65 -18.73 11.60
CA PRO A 103 24.68 -19.08 10.63
C PRO A 103 25.54 -20.28 11.07
N PHE A 104 24.98 -21.22 11.82
CA PHE A 104 25.74 -22.37 12.33
C PHE A 104 24.84 -23.61 12.44
N GLY A 105 25.09 -24.64 11.60
CA GLY A 105 24.63 -26.00 11.86
C GLY A 105 23.74 -26.66 10.79
N GLY A 106 24.35 -27.55 10.00
CA GLY A 106 23.86 -28.92 9.88
C GLY A 106 22.54 -29.19 9.16
N GLY A 107 22.60 -29.21 7.82
CA GLY A 107 21.97 -30.24 6.98
C GLY A 107 20.65 -30.85 7.44
N SER A 108 19.54 -30.12 7.31
CA SER A 108 18.23 -30.72 7.16
C SER A 108 17.90 -30.88 5.67
N SER A 109 17.32 -32.03 5.35
CA SER A 109 17.00 -32.53 4.01
C SER A 109 16.42 -31.44 3.12
N ARG A 110 17.23 -30.92 2.18
CA ARG A 110 16.75 -30.13 1.05
C ARG A 110 15.96 -31.05 0.13
N GLY A 111 14.70 -31.29 0.47
CA GLY A 111 13.69 -31.42 -0.56
C GLY A 111 13.92 -30.26 -1.51
N ARG A 112 14.27 -30.58 -2.77
CA ARG A 112 14.53 -29.62 -3.84
C ARG A 112 13.23 -28.86 -4.07
N ARG A 113 12.93 -27.88 -3.21
CA ARG A 113 11.84 -26.93 -3.40
C ARG A 113 12.25 -26.19 -4.66
N GLN A 114 11.65 -26.60 -5.77
CA GLN A 114 11.91 -26.04 -7.08
C GLN A 114 11.68 -24.54 -6.92
N ARG A 115 12.72 -23.74 -7.20
CA ARG A 115 12.63 -22.29 -7.01
C ARG A 115 11.47 -21.81 -7.89
N ARG A 116 10.56 -20.98 -7.39
CA ARG A 116 9.51 -20.37 -8.21
C ARG A 116 10.06 -19.06 -8.76
N GLY A 117 9.81 -18.81 -10.03
CA GLY A 117 10.13 -17.57 -10.72
C GLY A 117 9.26 -16.44 -10.20
N GLU A 118 9.74 -15.22 -10.35
CA GLU A 118 9.02 -14.03 -9.89
C GLU A 118 7.80 -13.76 -10.78
N ASP A 119 6.71 -13.33 -10.16
CA ASP A 119 5.50 -12.93 -10.88
C ASP A 119 5.73 -11.54 -11.51
N VAL A 120 5.26 -11.36 -12.75
CA VAL A 120 5.40 -10.08 -13.48
C VAL A 120 4.09 -9.31 -13.40
N VAL A 121 4.12 -8.12 -12.80
CA VAL A 121 2.94 -7.26 -12.64
C VAL A 121 2.87 -6.22 -13.74
N HIS A 122 1.79 -6.24 -14.53
CA HIS A 122 1.57 -5.27 -15.61
C HIS A 122 0.34 -4.38 -15.31
N PRO A 123 0.52 -3.05 -15.21
CA PRO A 123 -0.62 -2.15 -15.08
C PRO A 123 -1.40 -2.05 -16.40
N LEU A 124 -2.66 -2.47 -16.39
CA LEU A 124 -3.54 -2.36 -17.54
C LEU A 124 -4.44 -1.14 -17.41
N LYS A 125 -4.14 -0.10 -18.21
CA LYS A 125 -4.95 1.13 -18.22
C LYS A 125 -6.30 0.88 -18.92
N VAL A 126 -7.38 1.08 -18.19
CA VAL A 126 -8.78 0.89 -18.65
C VAL A 126 -9.57 2.17 -18.47
N SER A 127 -10.40 2.50 -19.45
CA SER A 127 -11.29 3.66 -19.33
C SER A 127 -12.54 3.33 -18.52
N LEU A 128 -13.34 4.33 -18.17
CA LEU A 128 -14.56 4.10 -17.41
C LEU A 128 -15.63 3.40 -18.27
N GLU A 129 -15.66 3.70 -19.57
CA GLU A 129 -16.52 3.07 -20.57
C GLU A 129 -16.15 1.60 -20.77
N ASP A 130 -14.85 1.28 -20.84
CA ASP A 130 -14.34 -0.09 -20.90
C ASP A 130 -14.86 -0.92 -19.71
N LEU A 131 -14.87 -0.33 -18.51
CA LEU A 131 -15.34 -0.96 -17.27
C LEU A 131 -16.87 -1.06 -17.21
N TYR A 132 -17.60 -0.18 -17.91
CA TYR A 132 -19.05 -0.17 -17.97
C TYR A 132 -19.59 -1.19 -18.98
N LEU A 133 -19.03 -1.22 -20.18
CA LEU A 133 -19.47 -2.08 -21.29
C LEU A 133 -18.77 -3.44 -21.29
N GLY A 134 -17.61 -3.55 -20.65
CA GLY A 134 -16.71 -4.70 -20.79
C GLY A 134 -15.97 -4.66 -22.13
N THR A 135 -14.72 -5.12 -22.14
CA THR A 135 -13.87 -5.10 -23.33
C THR A 135 -12.82 -6.20 -23.29
N ALA A 136 -12.34 -6.63 -24.45
CA ALA A 136 -11.20 -7.53 -24.57
C ALA A 136 -10.01 -6.77 -25.13
N LYS A 137 -8.89 -6.72 -24.39
CA LYS A 137 -7.67 -6.05 -24.81
C LYS A 137 -6.58 -7.07 -25.12
N LYS A 138 -6.04 -7.02 -26.33
CA LYS A 138 -4.90 -7.84 -26.76
C LYS A 138 -3.60 -7.09 -26.48
N LEU A 139 -2.73 -7.68 -25.67
CA LEU A 139 -1.47 -7.09 -25.25
C LEU A 139 -0.33 -8.00 -25.71
N SER A 140 0.62 -7.45 -26.47
CA SER A 140 1.85 -8.16 -26.81
C SER A 140 2.88 -7.96 -25.70
N LEU A 141 3.23 -9.03 -25.00
CA LEU A 141 4.28 -9.04 -23.99
C LEU A 141 5.49 -9.81 -24.50
N SER A 142 6.68 -9.36 -24.15
CA SER A 142 7.91 -10.12 -24.33
C SER A 142 8.25 -10.84 -23.03
N ARG A 143 8.34 -12.17 -23.09
CA ARG A 143 8.77 -13.01 -21.98
C ARG A 143 10.00 -13.83 -22.37
N ASN A 144 10.82 -14.21 -21.41
CA ASN A 144 11.91 -15.13 -21.62
C ASN A 144 11.39 -16.57 -21.57
N VAL A 145 11.69 -17.37 -22.60
CA VAL A 145 11.36 -18.80 -22.62
C VAL A 145 12.63 -19.64 -22.72
N ILE A 146 12.56 -20.87 -22.23
CA ILE A 146 13.68 -21.80 -22.33
C ILE A 146 14.03 -22.00 -23.81
N CYS A 147 15.30 -21.83 -24.15
CA CYS A 147 15.76 -21.93 -25.53
C CYS A 147 15.47 -23.34 -26.08
N SER A 148 14.62 -23.41 -27.11
CA SER A 148 14.17 -24.67 -27.70
C SER A 148 15.31 -25.50 -28.31
N LYS A 149 16.35 -24.85 -28.85
CA LYS A 149 17.52 -25.54 -29.44
C LYS A 149 18.44 -26.20 -28.42
N CYS A 150 18.69 -25.58 -27.27
CA CYS A 150 19.59 -26.15 -26.25
C CYS A 150 18.86 -26.70 -25.03
N LYS A 151 17.52 -26.60 -24.99
CA LYS A 151 16.66 -27.05 -23.88
C LYS A 151 17.15 -26.53 -22.52
N GLY A 152 17.57 -25.28 -22.47
CA GLY A 152 18.08 -24.64 -21.25
C GLY A 152 19.53 -24.99 -20.87
N LYS A 153 20.26 -25.78 -21.67
CA LYS A 153 21.67 -26.11 -21.37
C LYS A 153 22.65 -24.99 -21.71
N GLY A 154 22.30 -24.11 -22.65
CA GLY A 154 23.13 -22.98 -23.07
C GLY A 154 24.26 -23.33 -24.04
N SER A 155 24.59 -24.62 -24.20
CA SER A 155 25.58 -25.13 -25.16
C SER A 155 24.95 -25.94 -26.30
N LYS A 156 25.68 -26.16 -27.39
CA LYS A 156 25.25 -27.01 -28.51
C LYS A 156 25.40 -28.48 -28.15
N SER A 157 26.52 -28.84 -27.52
CA SER A 157 26.83 -30.22 -27.10
C SER A 157 26.12 -30.64 -25.81
N GLY A 158 25.66 -29.67 -25.01
CA GLY A 158 25.16 -29.91 -23.65
C GLY A 158 26.27 -30.00 -22.60
N ALA A 159 27.55 -29.83 -22.97
CA ALA A 159 28.65 -29.75 -22.03
C ALA A 159 28.69 -28.38 -21.33
N SER A 160 28.93 -28.40 -20.03
CA SER A 160 29.30 -27.25 -19.19
C SER A 160 30.59 -27.59 -18.47
N MET A 161 31.47 -26.61 -18.27
CA MET A 161 32.70 -26.76 -17.48
C MET A 161 32.60 -25.89 -16.24
N LYS A 162 33.27 -26.27 -15.14
CA LYS A 162 33.31 -25.45 -13.93
C LYS A 162 33.93 -24.09 -14.26
N CYS A 163 33.29 -23.02 -13.81
CA CYS A 163 33.79 -21.68 -14.04
C CYS A 163 35.18 -21.55 -13.40
N PRO A 164 36.23 -21.16 -14.16
CA PRO A 164 37.59 -21.09 -13.64
C PRO A 164 37.75 -20.00 -12.57
N GLY A 165 37.05 -18.86 -12.70
CA GLY A 165 37.14 -17.77 -11.75
C GLY A 165 36.50 -18.02 -10.37
N CYS A 166 35.48 -18.87 -10.28
CA CYS A 166 34.85 -19.21 -8.98
C CYS A 166 34.97 -20.70 -8.61
N GLN A 167 35.65 -21.50 -9.43
CA GLN A 167 35.80 -22.94 -9.26
C GLN A 167 34.47 -23.70 -9.06
N GLY A 168 33.38 -23.18 -9.62
CA GLY A 168 32.04 -23.75 -9.47
C GLY A 168 31.21 -23.21 -8.30
N SER A 169 31.74 -22.26 -7.50
CA SER A 169 31.00 -21.69 -6.36
C SER A 169 29.95 -20.65 -6.76
N GLY A 170 30.04 -20.08 -7.97
CA GLY A 170 29.16 -19.01 -8.45
C GLY A 170 29.40 -17.64 -7.80
N MET A 171 30.15 -17.56 -6.70
CA MET A 171 30.41 -16.33 -5.94
C MET A 171 31.90 -16.10 -5.72
N LYS A 172 32.34 -14.83 -5.82
CA LYS A 172 33.70 -14.40 -5.48
C LYS A 172 33.63 -13.58 -4.19
N VAL A 173 34.50 -13.89 -3.23
CA VAL A 173 34.64 -13.13 -1.97
C VAL A 173 35.63 -11.99 -2.22
N SER A 174 35.19 -10.75 -2.05
CA SER A 174 36.07 -9.58 -2.00
C SER A 174 36.31 -9.20 -0.55
N ILE A 175 37.57 -9.00 -0.18
CA ILE A 175 37.96 -8.57 1.16
C ILE A 175 38.25 -7.07 1.09
N ARG A 176 37.44 -6.25 1.75
CA ARG A 176 37.67 -4.82 1.89
C ARG A 176 38.24 -4.53 3.28
N GLN A 177 39.48 -4.03 3.34
CA GLN A 177 40.12 -3.65 4.59
C GLN A 177 39.67 -2.23 4.97
N LEU A 178 38.88 -2.12 6.04
CA LEU A 178 38.32 -0.84 6.53
C LEU A 178 39.17 -0.19 7.61
N GLY A 179 40.25 -0.84 8.05
CA GLY A 179 41.22 -0.28 8.98
C GLY A 179 42.23 -1.32 9.47
N PRO A 180 43.18 -0.92 10.34
CA PRO A 180 44.01 -1.84 11.08
C PRO A 180 43.09 -2.75 11.90
N SER A 181 43.18 -4.07 11.71
CA SER A 181 42.38 -5.13 12.36
C SER A 181 40.89 -5.29 11.96
N MET A 182 40.34 -4.54 11.00
CA MET A 182 38.98 -4.76 10.49
C MET A 182 38.96 -5.08 8.98
N ILE A 183 38.67 -6.34 8.67
CA ILE A 183 38.41 -6.83 7.31
C ILE A 183 36.92 -7.15 7.13
N GLN A 184 36.28 -6.54 6.14
CA GLN A 184 34.91 -6.86 5.75
C GLN A 184 34.95 -7.77 4.53
N GLN A 185 34.40 -8.99 4.65
CA GLN A 185 34.24 -9.90 3.52
C GLN A 185 32.89 -9.64 2.86
N MET A 186 32.90 -9.18 1.62
CA MET A 186 31.69 -9.02 0.80
C MET A 186 31.65 -10.14 -0.24
N GLN A 187 30.53 -10.88 -0.31
CA GLN A 187 30.31 -11.86 -1.36
C GLN A 187 29.62 -11.18 -2.54
N HIS A 188 30.15 -11.37 -3.75
CA HIS A 188 29.55 -10.88 -4.98
C HIS A 188 29.38 -12.03 -5.98
N PRO A 189 28.35 -12.01 -6.84
CA PRO A 189 28.24 -12.99 -7.92
C PRO A 189 29.49 -12.94 -8.81
N CYS A 190 29.99 -14.10 -9.22
CA CYS A 190 31.18 -14.19 -10.04
C CYS A 190 30.94 -13.54 -11.42
N ASN A 191 31.75 -12.55 -11.79
CA ASN A 191 31.62 -11.83 -13.06
C ASN A 191 31.74 -12.71 -14.32
N GLU A 192 32.45 -13.85 -14.23
CA GLU A 192 32.67 -14.74 -15.39
C GLU A 192 31.49 -15.68 -15.66
N CYS A 193 30.81 -16.16 -14.62
CA CYS A 193 29.67 -17.07 -14.76
C CYS A 193 28.32 -16.45 -14.34
N LYS A 194 28.31 -15.17 -13.96
CA LYS A 194 27.13 -14.43 -13.47
C LYS A 194 26.34 -15.17 -12.39
N GLY A 195 27.03 -15.86 -11.48
CA GLY A 195 26.38 -16.63 -10.42
C GLY A 195 26.04 -18.10 -10.74
N THR A 196 26.19 -18.55 -11.99
CA THR A 196 25.80 -19.91 -12.38
C THR A 196 26.80 -21.01 -11.97
N GLY A 197 28.05 -20.65 -11.67
CA GLY A 197 29.12 -21.60 -11.34
C GLY A 197 29.66 -22.40 -12.54
N GLU A 198 28.99 -22.33 -13.68
CA GLU A 198 29.35 -23.00 -14.91
C GLU A 198 29.82 -21.98 -15.96
N SER A 199 30.80 -22.36 -16.77
CA SER A 199 31.19 -21.62 -17.96
C SER A 199 31.04 -22.51 -19.19
N ILE A 200 30.62 -21.92 -20.30
CA ILE A 200 30.47 -22.60 -21.58
C ILE A 200 31.54 -22.07 -22.53
N SER A 201 32.27 -22.96 -23.20
CA SER A 201 33.29 -22.56 -24.17
C SER A 201 32.65 -21.78 -25.33
N GLU A 202 33.32 -20.75 -25.84
CA GLU A 202 32.74 -19.86 -26.85
C GLU A 202 32.33 -20.58 -28.14
N LYS A 203 33.08 -21.61 -28.53
CA LYS A 203 32.81 -22.45 -29.70
C LYS A 203 31.52 -23.26 -29.55
N ASP A 204 31.19 -23.62 -28.32
CA ASP A 204 30.05 -24.47 -27.97
C ASP A 204 28.84 -23.69 -27.44
N LYS A 205 28.92 -22.35 -27.35
CA LYS A 205 27.76 -21.53 -27.02
C LYS A 205 26.64 -21.76 -28.04
N CYS A 206 25.42 -21.92 -27.54
CA CYS A 206 24.24 -22.04 -28.40
C CYS A 206 24.08 -20.77 -29.25
N VAL A 207 23.80 -20.94 -30.54
CA VAL A 207 23.69 -19.80 -31.48
C VAL A 207 22.48 -18.91 -31.17
N GLN A 208 21.39 -19.48 -30.67
CA GLN A 208 20.15 -18.74 -30.40
C GLN A 208 20.20 -17.96 -29.09
N CYS A 209 20.54 -18.61 -27.97
CA CYS A 209 20.57 -17.95 -26.67
C CYS A 209 21.95 -17.37 -26.29
N LYS A 210 22.98 -17.60 -27.12
CA LYS A 210 24.36 -17.13 -26.89
C LYS A 210 24.94 -17.51 -25.52
N GLY A 211 24.48 -18.62 -24.94
CA GLY A 211 24.88 -19.10 -23.61
C GLY A 211 23.94 -18.70 -22.46
N GLU A 212 22.96 -17.82 -22.68
CA GLU A 212 22.04 -17.32 -21.64
C GLU A 212 20.90 -18.30 -21.29
N LYS A 213 20.86 -19.49 -21.93
CA LYS A 213 19.89 -20.58 -21.71
C LYS A 213 18.41 -20.25 -22.05
N VAL A 214 18.03 -18.98 -22.13
CA VAL A 214 16.69 -18.48 -22.48
C VAL A 214 16.71 -17.61 -23.75
N VAL A 215 15.55 -17.42 -24.38
CA VAL A 215 15.36 -16.53 -25.53
C VAL A 215 14.10 -15.67 -25.33
N PRO A 216 14.10 -14.39 -25.74
CA PRO A 216 12.91 -13.56 -25.67
C PRO A 216 11.89 -13.99 -26.72
N GLU A 217 10.68 -14.29 -26.29
CA GLU A 217 9.51 -14.62 -27.11
C GLU A 217 8.43 -13.53 -26.94
N LYS A 218 7.86 -13.08 -28.07
CA LYS A 218 6.69 -12.19 -28.05
C LYS A 218 5.42 -13.03 -28.04
N LYS A 219 4.62 -12.91 -26.98
CA LYS A 219 3.32 -13.57 -26.85
C LYS A 219 2.21 -12.53 -26.75
N VAL A 220 1.10 -12.77 -27.44
CA VAL A 220 -0.09 -11.92 -27.35
C VAL A 220 -1.04 -12.56 -26.34
N LEU A 221 -1.31 -11.85 -25.24
CA LEU A 221 -2.30 -12.25 -24.25
C LEU A 221 -3.58 -11.43 -24.46
N GLU A 222 -4.72 -12.11 -24.44
CA GLU A 222 -6.04 -11.48 -24.49
C GLU A 222 -6.57 -11.33 -23.07
N VAL A 223 -6.63 -10.09 -22.59
CA VAL A 223 -7.12 -9.73 -21.27
C VAL A 223 -8.58 -9.31 -21.38
N ILE A 224 -9.47 -10.12 -20.81
CA ILE A 224 -10.91 -9.85 -20.77
C ILE A 224 -11.20 -9.00 -19.54
N VAL A 225 -11.69 -7.78 -19.76
CA VAL A 225 -12.15 -6.86 -18.74
C VAL A 225 -13.67 -6.97 -18.67
N GLU A 226 -14.16 -7.59 -17.59
CA GLU A 226 -15.59 -7.76 -17.37
C GLU A 226 -16.26 -6.48 -16.88
N LYS A 227 -17.57 -6.41 -17.10
CA LYS A 227 -18.42 -5.31 -16.64
C LYS A 227 -18.35 -5.19 -15.11
N GLY A 228 -18.13 -3.97 -14.64
CA GLY A 228 -18.17 -3.66 -13.21
C GLY A 228 -16.87 -3.96 -12.46
N MET A 229 -15.83 -4.46 -13.14
CA MET A 229 -14.51 -4.65 -12.53
C MET A 229 -14.01 -3.36 -11.88
N ARG A 230 -13.27 -3.50 -10.78
CA ARG A 230 -12.83 -2.38 -9.94
C ARG A 230 -11.38 -2.01 -10.22
N HIS A 231 -11.03 -0.77 -9.89
CA HIS A 231 -9.64 -0.34 -9.87
C HIS A 231 -8.82 -1.22 -8.90
N GLY A 232 -7.63 -1.63 -9.32
CA GLY A 232 -6.73 -2.49 -8.54
C GLY A 232 -7.05 -3.98 -8.65
N GLN A 233 -8.14 -4.38 -9.31
CA GLN A 233 -8.49 -5.77 -9.50
C GLN A 233 -7.45 -6.47 -10.40
N LYS A 234 -7.12 -7.72 -10.05
CA LYS A 234 -6.05 -8.50 -10.67
C LYS A 234 -6.61 -9.55 -11.63
N ILE A 235 -6.00 -9.67 -12.81
CA ILE A 235 -6.26 -10.73 -13.79
C ILE A 235 -4.95 -11.50 -13.96
N THR A 236 -4.94 -12.77 -13.53
CA THR A 236 -3.72 -13.60 -13.48
C THR A 236 -3.70 -14.58 -14.64
N PHE A 237 -2.56 -14.66 -15.32
CA PHE A 237 -2.23 -15.66 -16.33
C PHE A 237 -1.17 -16.60 -15.77
N PRO A 238 -1.56 -17.81 -15.33
CA PRO A 238 -0.67 -18.69 -14.59
C PRO A 238 0.45 -19.26 -15.47
N GLY A 239 1.69 -19.24 -14.96
CA GLY A 239 2.85 -19.81 -15.66
C GLY A 239 3.28 -19.07 -16.94
N GLU A 240 2.78 -17.85 -17.15
CA GLU A 240 3.06 -17.05 -18.34
C GLU A 240 4.23 -16.07 -18.16
N ALA A 241 4.84 -15.98 -16.97
CA ALA A 241 5.98 -15.10 -16.71
C ALA A 241 7.28 -15.62 -17.35
N ASP A 242 8.40 -15.00 -16.98
CA ASP A 242 9.73 -15.40 -17.46
C ASP A 242 10.10 -16.81 -16.97
N GLU A 243 10.48 -17.67 -17.91
CA GLU A 243 10.99 -19.00 -17.63
C GLU A 243 12.49 -18.93 -17.31
N ALA A 244 12.91 -19.68 -16.30
CA ALA A 244 14.32 -19.87 -15.97
C ALA A 244 14.61 -21.36 -15.76
N THR A 245 15.85 -21.76 -16.00
CA THR A 245 16.28 -23.14 -15.77
C THR A 245 16.18 -23.51 -14.29
N ASP A 246 15.78 -24.75 -14.01
CA ASP A 246 15.58 -25.29 -12.65
C ASP A 246 14.56 -24.53 -11.78
N THR A 247 13.68 -23.75 -12.42
CA THR A 247 12.73 -22.84 -11.76
C THR A 247 11.32 -23.06 -12.34
N ILE A 248 10.29 -23.03 -11.49
CA ILE A 248 8.87 -23.03 -11.91
C ILE A 248 8.53 -21.63 -12.39
N THR A 249 7.91 -21.48 -13.57
CA THR A 249 7.52 -20.18 -14.10
C THR A 249 6.55 -19.45 -13.17
N GLY A 250 6.77 -18.15 -12.97
CA GLY A 250 5.84 -17.27 -12.27
C GLY A 250 4.60 -16.97 -13.11
N ASP A 251 3.72 -16.13 -12.57
CA ASP A 251 2.48 -15.71 -13.21
C ASP A 251 2.60 -14.30 -13.78
N ILE A 252 1.88 -14.00 -14.86
CA ILE A 252 1.67 -12.62 -15.30
C ILE A 252 0.40 -12.10 -14.65
N VAL A 253 0.51 -11.02 -13.89
CA VAL A 253 -0.62 -10.41 -13.17
C VAL A 253 -0.91 -9.03 -13.75
N PHE A 254 -2.04 -8.90 -14.46
CA PHE A 254 -2.52 -7.60 -14.89
C PHE A 254 -3.30 -6.93 -13.77
N VAL A 255 -2.90 -5.71 -13.39
CA VAL A 255 -3.61 -4.89 -12.40
C VAL A 255 -4.37 -3.80 -13.13
N LEU A 256 -5.70 -3.78 -12.97
CA LEU A 256 -6.54 -2.78 -13.64
C LEU A 256 -6.29 -1.39 -13.06
N GLN A 257 -5.85 -0.47 -13.91
CA GLN A 257 -5.72 0.95 -13.59
C GLN A 257 -6.80 1.75 -14.29
N GLN A 258 -7.78 2.24 -13.52
CA GLN A 258 -8.82 3.08 -14.05
C GLN A 258 -8.23 4.43 -14.43
N LYS A 259 -8.46 4.86 -15.67
CA LYS A 259 -8.15 6.21 -16.12
C LYS A 259 -9.16 7.20 -15.53
N GLU A 260 -8.68 8.39 -15.21
CA GLU A 260 -9.55 9.51 -14.87
C GLU A 260 -10.41 9.88 -16.09
N HIS A 261 -11.69 10.18 -15.84
CA HIS A 261 -12.64 10.57 -16.87
C HIS A 261 -13.03 12.03 -16.67
N GLN A 262 -13.20 12.77 -17.77
CA GLN A 262 -13.41 14.22 -17.73
C GLN A 262 -14.72 14.63 -17.06
N LYS A 263 -15.79 13.84 -17.22
CA LYS A 263 -17.13 14.17 -16.71
C LYS A 263 -17.58 13.31 -15.53
N PHE A 264 -17.01 12.13 -15.35
CA PHE A 264 -17.56 11.12 -14.45
C PHE A 264 -16.50 10.69 -13.46
N LYS A 265 -16.84 10.79 -12.18
CA LYS A 265 -16.03 10.30 -11.08
C LYS A 265 -16.69 9.06 -10.49
N ARG A 266 -16.01 7.92 -10.59
CA ARG A 266 -16.50 6.67 -10.01
C ARG A 266 -16.23 6.63 -8.51
N LYS A 267 -17.24 6.30 -7.72
CA LYS A 267 -17.11 6.01 -6.28
C LYS A 267 -17.78 4.67 -5.99
N GLY A 268 -16.98 3.61 -5.91
CA GLY A 268 -17.49 2.25 -5.77
C GLY A 268 -18.29 1.82 -7.00
N ASP A 269 -19.58 1.52 -6.81
CA ASP A 269 -20.50 1.15 -7.89
C ASP A 269 -21.33 2.36 -8.37
N ASP A 270 -21.14 3.54 -7.75
CA ASP A 270 -21.84 4.76 -8.11
C ASP A 270 -20.97 5.68 -9.00
N LEU A 271 -21.65 6.53 -9.76
CA LEU A 271 -21.05 7.56 -10.60
C LEU A 271 -21.41 8.94 -10.07
N ILE A 272 -20.49 9.88 -10.14
CA ILE A 272 -20.70 11.28 -9.76
C ILE A 272 -20.36 12.13 -10.99
N VAL A 273 -21.26 13.03 -11.37
CA VAL A 273 -21.03 14.06 -12.38
C VAL A 273 -21.26 15.42 -11.75
N GLU A 274 -20.44 16.39 -12.12
CA GLU A 274 -20.64 17.78 -11.73
C GLU A 274 -21.38 18.52 -12.84
N GLN A 275 -22.44 19.21 -12.48
CA GLN A 275 -23.24 20.03 -13.37
C GLN A 275 -23.34 21.45 -12.81
N ILE A 276 -22.88 22.40 -13.62
CA ILE A 276 -23.02 23.82 -13.31
C ILE A 276 -24.38 24.27 -13.83
N LEU A 277 -25.13 25.00 -13.00
CA LEU A 277 -26.39 25.65 -13.34
C LEU A 277 -26.27 27.15 -13.10
N SER A 278 -26.90 27.95 -13.94
CA SER A 278 -27.10 29.37 -13.64
C SER A 278 -28.09 29.54 -12.49
N LEU A 279 -28.03 30.67 -11.78
CA LEU A 279 -29.01 31.02 -10.74
C LEU A 279 -30.46 30.95 -11.24
N THR A 280 -30.70 31.34 -12.50
CA THR A 280 -32.04 31.28 -13.11
C THR A 280 -32.49 29.83 -13.28
N GLU A 281 -31.63 28.94 -13.76
CA GLU A 281 -31.94 27.51 -13.90
C GLU A 281 -32.15 26.82 -12.54
N ALA A 282 -31.39 27.24 -11.53
CA ALA A 282 -31.53 26.72 -10.17
C ALA A 282 -32.87 27.08 -9.52
N LEU A 283 -33.43 28.26 -9.84
CA LEU A 283 -34.68 28.78 -9.27
C LEU A 283 -35.92 28.46 -10.12
N CYS A 284 -35.81 28.62 -11.45
CA CYS A 284 -36.93 28.49 -12.40
C CYS A 284 -37.04 27.09 -13.00
N GLY A 285 -36.06 26.24 -12.75
CA GLY A 285 -35.96 24.89 -13.30
C GLY A 285 -34.97 24.78 -14.45
N TYR A 286 -34.50 23.56 -14.70
CA TYR A 286 -33.45 23.25 -15.66
C TYR A 286 -33.81 22.03 -16.50
N GLN A 287 -33.25 22.00 -17.70
CA GLN A 287 -33.35 20.87 -18.62
C GLN A 287 -32.04 20.75 -19.39
N PHE A 288 -31.35 19.62 -19.24
CA PHE A 288 -30.13 19.35 -20.00
C PHE A 288 -30.03 17.88 -20.37
N VAL A 289 -29.17 17.60 -21.36
CA VAL A 289 -28.91 16.25 -21.86
C VAL A 289 -27.52 15.82 -21.40
N LEU A 290 -27.46 14.68 -20.71
CA LEU A 290 -26.21 14.06 -20.28
C LEU A 290 -25.93 12.82 -21.11
N THR A 291 -24.80 12.78 -21.80
CA THR A 291 -24.30 11.57 -22.46
C THR A 291 -23.69 10.62 -21.43
N HIS A 292 -24.25 9.42 -21.32
CA HIS A 292 -23.78 8.35 -20.44
C HIS A 292 -22.60 7.58 -21.05
N LEU A 293 -21.98 6.68 -20.29
CA LEU A 293 -20.83 5.85 -20.68
C LEU A 293 -21.13 4.82 -21.78
N ASP A 294 -22.40 4.47 -21.96
CA ASP A 294 -22.87 3.62 -23.05
C ASP A 294 -23.25 4.41 -24.32
N GLY A 295 -23.10 5.73 -24.30
CA GLY A 295 -23.46 6.63 -25.39
C GLY A 295 -24.94 7.01 -25.42
N ARG A 296 -25.79 6.50 -24.51
CA ARG A 296 -27.18 6.96 -24.39
C ARG A 296 -27.22 8.41 -23.91
N GLN A 297 -28.24 9.14 -24.33
CA GLN A 297 -28.53 10.49 -23.89
C GLN A 297 -29.64 10.45 -22.83
N LEU A 298 -29.33 10.92 -21.62
CA LEU A 298 -30.27 11.03 -20.52
C LEU A 298 -30.78 12.47 -20.46
N LEU A 299 -32.09 12.65 -20.66
CA LEU A 299 -32.74 13.94 -20.47
C LEU A 299 -33.04 14.14 -18.98
N ILE A 300 -32.36 15.10 -18.37
CA ILE A 300 -32.54 15.42 -16.96
C ILE A 300 -33.31 16.73 -16.88
N LYS A 301 -34.46 16.70 -16.19
CA LYS A 301 -35.35 17.84 -16.01
C LYS A 301 -35.70 18.02 -14.55
N SER A 302 -35.80 19.26 -14.10
CA SER A 302 -36.36 19.57 -12.78
C SER A 302 -37.88 19.41 -12.76
N ASN A 303 -38.43 19.20 -11.57
CA ASN A 303 -39.86 19.35 -11.38
C ASN A 303 -40.23 20.85 -11.35
N THR A 304 -41.46 21.17 -11.73
CA THR A 304 -41.96 22.55 -11.70
C THR A 304 -41.98 23.08 -10.26
N GLY A 305 -41.36 24.24 -10.01
CA GLY A 305 -41.27 24.86 -8.69
C GLY A 305 -40.21 24.27 -7.76
N GLU A 306 -39.36 23.37 -8.28
CA GLU A 306 -38.27 22.80 -7.51
C GLU A 306 -37.03 23.70 -7.55
N VAL A 307 -36.55 24.13 -6.38
CA VAL A 307 -35.34 24.94 -6.25
C VAL A 307 -34.14 24.04 -5.95
N VAL A 308 -33.06 24.24 -6.70
CA VAL A 308 -31.76 23.59 -6.48
C VAL A 308 -30.86 24.49 -5.66
N LYS A 309 -30.36 23.97 -4.54
CA LYS A 309 -29.39 24.68 -3.71
C LYS A 309 -27.97 24.48 -4.27
N PRO A 310 -27.05 25.44 -4.06
CA PRO A 310 -25.62 25.20 -4.27
C PRO A 310 -25.15 23.97 -3.50
N ASP A 311 -24.20 23.24 -4.07
CA ASP A 311 -23.58 22.01 -3.52
C ASP A 311 -24.58 20.91 -3.16
N SER A 312 -25.72 20.87 -3.86
CA SER A 312 -26.73 19.84 -3.65
C SER A 312 -26.52 18.65 -4.58
N TYR A 313 -26.94 17.47 -4.12
CA TYR A 313 -26.84 16.22 -4.88
C TYR A 313 -28.23 15.69 -5.21
N LYS A 314 -28.44 15.28 -6.47
CA LYS A 314 -29.60 14.46 -6.86
C LYS A 314 -29.11 13.14 -7.44
N ALA A 315 -29.90 12.08 -7.29
CA ALA A 315 -29.54 10.75 -7.75
C ALA A 315 -30.52 10.23 -8.80
N ILE A 316 -29.98 9.59 -9.83
CA ILE A 316 -30.70 8.79 -10.80
C ILE A 316 -30.42 7.33 -10.48
N ASN A 317 -31.46 6.57 -10.16
CA ASN A 317 -31.34 5.15 -9.85
C ASN A 317 -30.99 4.36 -11.11
N ASP A 318 -30.25 3.26 -10.94
CA ASP A 318 -29.87 2.32 -12.00
C ASP A 318 -29.04 2.88 -13.16
N GLU A 319 -28.48 4.09 -13.02
CA GLU A 319 -27.59 4.72 -14.00
C GLU A 319 -26.14 4.87 -13.49
N GLY A 320 -25.77 4.17 -12.41
CA GLY A 320 -24.37 4.04 -11.95
C GLY A 320 -23.59 2.93 -12.67
N MET A 321 -22.46 2.51 -12.10
CA MET A 321 -21.65 1.41 -12.66
C MET A 321 -22.34 0.06 -12.47
N PRO A 322 -22.18 -0.89 -13.41
CA PRO A 322 -22.62 -2.27 -13.20
C PRO A 322 -21.85 -2.92 -12.05
N MET A 323 -22.52 -3.76 -11.28
CA MET A 323 -21.87 -4.55 -10.23
C MET A 323 -21.10 -5.73 -10.84
N TYR A 324 -19.86 -5.91 -10.42
CA TYR A 324 -19.05 -7.07 -10.83
C TYR A 324 -19.78 -8.39 -10.50
N GLN A 325 -19.73 -9.36 -11.43
CA GLN A 325 -20.49 -10.63 -11.42
C GLN A 325 -22.02 -10.51 -11.53
N ARG A 326 -22.60 -9.32 -11.30
CA ARG A 326 -24.05 -9.07 -11.38
C ARG A 326 -24.31 -7.87 -12.30
N PRO A 327 -24.07 -8.01 -13.62
CA PRO A 327 -24.11 -6.88 -14.55
C PRO A 327 -25.51 -6.27 -14.76
N PHE A 328 -26.57 -6.99 -14.37
CA PHE A 328 -27.95 -6.49 -14.41
C PHE A 328 -28.26 -5.48 -13.30
N MET A 329 -27.49 -5.51 -12.20
CA MET A 329 -27.61 -4.55 -11.10
C MET A 329 -26.61 -3.42 -11.34
N LYS A 330 -27.11 -2.18 -11.34
CA LYS A 330 -26.30 -0.97 -11.48
C LYS A 330 -26.38 -0.14 -10.20
N GLY A 331 -25.33 0.62 -9.92
CA GLY A 331 -25.37 1.64 -8.87
C GLY A 331 -26.19 2.85 -9.28
N LYS A 332 -25.97 3.96 -8.59
CA LYS A 332 -26.65 5.24 -8.84
C LYS A 332 -25.74 6.23 -9.53
N LEU A 333 -26.34 7.13 -10.30
CA LEU A 333 -25.66 8.32 -10.82
C LEU A 333 -26.05 9.52 -9.96
N TYR A 334 -25.08 10.09 -9.27
CA TYR A 334 -25.22 11.33 -8.53
C TYR A 334 -24.81 12.51 -9.40
N ILE A 335 -25.67 13.52 -9.44
CA ILE A 335 -25.40 14.80 -10.08
C ILE A 335 -25.17 15.81 -8.95
N HIS A 336 -23.95 16.34 -8.89
CA HIS A 336 -23.57 17.44 -8.02
C HIS A 336 -23.89 18.75 -8.73
N PHE A 337 -24.74 19.57 -8.12
CA PHE A 337 -25.14 20.86 -8.68
C PHE A 337 -24.35 22.00 -8.06
N THR A 338 -23.58 22.69 -8.90
CA THR A 338 -22.89 23.92 -8.56
C THR A 338 -23.67 25.09 -9.19
N VAL A 339 -23.98 26.13 -8.41
CA VAL A 339 -24.76 27.27 -8.91
C VAL A 339 -23.84 28.44 -9.18
N GLU A 340 -23.84 28.93 -10.41
CA GLU A 340 -23.11 30.12 -10.83
C GLU A 340 -24.00 31.35 -10.67
N PHE A 341 -23.52 32.30 -9.86
CA PHE A 341 -24.19 33.58 -9.62
C PHE A 341 -23.69 34.62 -10.64
N PRO A 342 -24.55 35.56 -11.07
CA PRO A 342 -24.12 36.65 -11.93
C PRO A 342 -23.17 37.60 -11.17
N ASP A 343 -22.15 38.13 -11.86
CA ASP A 343 -21.14 39.03 -11.27
C ASP A 343 -21.74 40.31 -10.69
N SER A 344 -22.81 40.83 -11.31
CA SER A 344 -23.50 42.03 -10.85
C SER A 344 -24.96 42.05 -11.30
N LEU A 345 -25.79 42.82 -10.58
CA LEU A 345 -27.21 43.01 -10.87
C LEU A 345 -27.52 44.49 -11.04
N THR A 346 -28.39 44.83 -11.99
CA THR A 346 -28.84 46.21 -12.17
C THR A 346 -29.90 46.60 -11.13
N PRO A 347 -30.07 47.89 -10.79
CA PRO A 347 -31.04 48.33 -9.79
C PRO A 347 -32.48 47.89 -10.08
N ASP A 348 -32.86 47.82 -11.36
CA ASP A 348 -34.19 47.36 -11.79
C ASP A 348 -34.37 45.85 -11.57
N GLN A 349 -33.31 45.06 -11.77
CA GLN A 349 -33.31 43.63 -11.49
C GLN A 349 -33.43 43.36 -9.98
N VAL A 350 -32.76 44.15 -9.14
CA VAL A 350 -32.84 44.03 -7.69
C VAL A 350 -34.27 44.29 -7.19
N LYS A 351 -34.94 45.34 -7.70
CA LYS A 351 -36.34 45.62 -7.38
C LYS A 351 -37.27 44.48 -7.81
N ALA A 352 -37.04 43.90 -8.98
CA ALA A 352 -37.82 42.76 -9.46
C ALA A 352 -37.63 41.50 -8.58
N LEU A 353 -36.40 41.24 -8.12
CA LEU A 353 -36.10 40.12 -7.23
C LEU A 353 -36.72 40.31 -5.84
N GLU A 354 -36.71 41.53 -5.29
CA GLU A 354 -37.32 41.84 -3.99
C GLU A 354 -38.84 41.67 -3.97
N ALA A 355 -39.51 41.81 -5.11
CA ALA A 355 -40.94 41.54 -5.23
C ALA A 355 -41.27 40.04 -5.20
N ILE A 356 -40.31 39.17 -5.54
CA ILE A 356 -40.50 37.72 -5.72
C ILE A 356 -39.96 36.93 -4.51
N LEU A 357 -38.82 37.35 -3.97
CA LEU A 357 -38.12 36.69 -2.87
C LEU A 357 -38.70 37.11 -1.51
N PRO A 358 -38.47 36.32 -0.43
CA PRO A 358 -38.89 36.70 0.91
C PRO A 358 -38.40 38.11 1.28
N PRO A 359 -39.22 38.91 1.99
CA PRO A 359 -38.86 40.26 2.36
C PRO A 359 -37.59 40.25 3.19
N ARG A 360 -36.73 41.27 2.98
CA ARG A 360 -35.50 41.42 3.76
C ARG A 360 -35.88 41.44 5.24
N PRO A 361 -35.19 40.66 6.10
CA PRO A 361 -35.42 40.74 7.53
C PRO A 361 -35.16 42.18 7.97
N LEU A 362 -36.15 42.79 8.62
CA LEU A 362 -36.00 44.12 9.20
C LEU A 362 -34.89 44.03 10.25
N SER A 363 -33.79 44.73 10.00
CA SER A 363 -32.73 44.93 10.99
C SER A 363 -33.36 45.60 12.21
N GLN A 364 -33.34 44.92 13.35
CA GLN A 364 -33.87 45.43 14.63
C GLN A 364 -32.93 46.44 15.31
N LEU A 365 -31.96 47.00 14.58
CA LEU A 365 -31.06 48.01 15.12
C LEU A 365 -31.76 49.36 15.04
N THR A 366 -31.90 50.02 16.19
CA THR A 366 -32.41 51.39 16.25
C THR A 366 -31.32 52.36 15.79
N ASP A 367 -31.70 53.57 15.37
CA ASP A 367 -30.70 54.60 14.96
C ASP A 367 -29.68 54.89 16.07
N MET A 368 -30.09 54.76 17.35
CA MET A 368 -29.17 54.86 18.49
C MET A 368 -28.16 53.70 18.56
N ASP A 369 -28.56 52.49 18.19
CA ASP A 369 -27.65 51.33 18.16
C ASP A 369 -26.68 51.42 16.98
N LEU A 370 -27.07 52.08 15.88
CA LEU A 370 -26.23 52.30 14.70
C LEU A 370 -25.20 53.42 14.91
N ASP A 371 -25.54 54.47 15.68
CA ASP A 371 -24.60 55.56 16.03
C ASP A 371 -23.45 55.09 16.94
N GLU A 372 -23.63 53.98 17.69
CA GLU A 372 -22.58 53.34 18.49
C GLU A 372 -21.75 52.31 17.68
N CYS A 373 -22.14 52.01 16.43
CA CYS A 373 -21.44 51.04 15.58
C CYS A 373 -20.41 51.73 14.66
N GLU A 374 -19.18 51.24 14.65
CA GLU A 374 -18.19 51.66 13.65
C GLU A 374 -18.56 51.11 12.26
N GLU A 375 -18.76 51.99 11.29
CA GLU A 375 -19.01 51.60 9.90
C GLU A 375 -17.76 50.90 9.35
N THR A 376 -17.91 49.62 9.02
CA THR A 376 -16.84 48.81 8.45
C THR A 376 -17.15 48.48 7.00
N THR A 377 -16.16 48.63 6.14
CA THR A 377 -16.28 48.27 4.72
C THR A 377 -15.76 46.85 4.52
N LEU A 378 -16.65 45.96 4.06
CA LEU A 378 -16.25 44.63 3.63
C LEU A 378 -15.58 44.74 2.26
N ARG A 379 -14.48 44.02 2.09
CA ARG A 379 -13.79 43.84 0.80
C ARG A 379 -13.82 42.38 0.42
N ASP A 380 -13.85 42.10 -0.87
CA ASP A 380 -13.75 40.74 -1.36
C ASP A 380 -12.37 40.17 -1.04
N VAL A 381 -12.35 38.98 -0.45
CA VAL A 381 -11.12 38.30 -0.04
C VAL A 381 -11.10 36.91 -0.68
N ASN A 382 -10.04 36.63 -1.43
CA ASN A 382 -9.68 35.26 -1.75
C ASN A 382 -8.94 34.64 -0.54
N MET A 383 -9.65 33.80 0.20
CA MET A 383 -9.16 33.23 1.46
C MET A 383 -7.87 32.40 1.28
N GLU A 384 -7.68 31.72 0.15
CA GLU A 384 -6.45 30.97 -0.13
C GLU A 384 -5.26 31.90 -0.33
N GLU A 385 -5.45 32.99 -1.07
CA GLU A 385 -4.39 33.99 -1.29
C GLU A 385 -4.04 34.72 0.00
N GLU A 386 -5.04 35.05 0.82
CA GLU A 386 -4.84 35.71 2.10
C GLU A 386 -4.11 34.82 3.11
N MET A 387 -4.46 33.53 3.17
CA MET A 387 -3.73 32.54 3.99
C MET A 387 -2.30 32.35 3.51
N ARG A 388 -2.06 32.36 2.20
CA ARG A 388 -0.71 32.26 1.63
C ARG A 388 0.14 33.50 1.92
N ARG A 389 -0.45 34.70 1.86
CA ARG A 389 0.21 35.96 2.27
C ARG A 389 0.54 35.96 3.75
N LYS A 390 -0.36 35.47 4.61
CA LYS A 390 -0.08 35.34 6.05
C LYS A 390 1.05 34.34 6.32
N GLN A 391 1.09 33.20 5.65
CA GLN A 391 2.18 32.22 5.79
C GLN A 391 3.55 32.79 5.38
N GLN A 392 3.60 33.60 4.32
CA GLN A 392 4.84 34.28 3.91
C GLN A 392 5.22 35.43 4.86
N GLY A 393 4.25 36.14 5.43
CA GLY A 393 4.47 37.18 6.43
C GLY A 393 5.03 36.64 7.75
N HIS A 394 4.52 35.51 8.23
CA HIS A 394 5.04 34.85 9.44
C HIS A 394 6.47 34.35 9.25
N ALA A 395 6.79 33.77 8.09
CA ALA A 395 8.16 33.37 7.77
C ALA A 395 9.16 34.56 7.72
N HIS A 396 8.67 35.78 7.45
CA HIS A 396 9.50 36.98 7.45
C HIS A 396 9.66 37.59 8.85
N GLN A 397 8.69 37.38 9.75
CA GLN A 397 8.71 37.88 11.12
C GLN A 397 9.63 37.03 12.02
N ASP A 398 9.62 35.70 11.84
CA ASP A 398 10.54 34.78 12.53
C ASP A 398 12.02 35.07 12.20
N ALA A 399 12.32 35.58 11.00
CA ALA A 399 13.67 35.95 10.57
C ALA A 399 14.21 37.25 11.24
N TYR A 400 13.34 38.06 11.85
CA TYR A 400 13.73 39.26 12.60
C TYR A 400 13.74 39.03 14.12
N GLU A 401 12.94 38.09 14.65
CA GLU A 401 12.95 37.74 16.07
C GLU A 401 14.17 36.90 16.49
N GLU A 402 14.77 36.13 15.57
CA GLU A 402 16.00 35.35 15.86
C GLU A 402 17.25 36.24 16.09
N HIS A 403 17.14 37.56 15.90
CA HIS A 403 18.23 38.52 16.08
C HIS A 403 18.28 39.23 17.45
N GLU A 404 17.27 39.09 18.32
CA GLU A 404 17.24 39.79 19.63
C GLU A 404 17.69 38.96 20.84
N GLU A 405 17.92 37.65 20.71
CA GLU A 405 18.43 36.80 21.80
C GLU A 405 19.88 36.35 21.59
N MET A 406 20.84 37.26 21.80
CA MET A 406 22.26 36.92 21.95
C MET A 406 22.81 37.49 23.26
N PRO A 407 23.10 36.66 24.29
CA PRO A 407 23.78 37.11 25.49
C PRO A 407 25.25 37.41 25.22
N SER A 408 25.69 38.55 25.73
CA SER A 408 27.07 39.02 25.85
C SER A 408 28.05 37.93 26.30
N GLY A 409 29.17 37.77 25.58
CA GLY A 409 30.29 36.91 25.99
C GLY A 409 31.35 36.75 24.90
N GLY A 410 32.17 37.78 24.70
CA GLY A 410 33.14 37.82 23.61
C GLY A 410 34.34 36.88 23.75
N GLN A 411 34.96 36.54 22.62
CA GLN A 411 36.42 36.41 22.52
C GLN A 411 36.92 36.47 21.06
N ARG A 412 37.53 37.62 20.76
CA ARG A 412 38.74 37.87 19.95
C ARG A 412 39.03 36.99 18.73
N VAL A 413 39.11 37.64 17.56
CA VAL A 413 40.13 37.33 16.55
C VAL A 413 40.71 38.64 16.01
N GLN A 414 42.01 38.82 16.19
CA GLN A 414 42.80 39.92 15.62
C GLN A 414 43.11 39.65 14.14
N CYS A 415 43.03 40.71 13.33
CA CYS A 415 43.73 41.07 12.08
C CYS A 415 44.93 40.19 11.63
N ALA A 416 45.33 40.05 10.36
CA ALA A 416 44.95 40.60 9.05
C ALA A 416 45.81 39.92 7.93
N GLN A 417 45.54 40.30 6.67
CA GLN A 417 46.39 40.18 5.45
C GLN A 417 46.42 38.77 4.81
N GLN A 418 46.23 38.58 3.50
CA GLN A 418 46.54 39.40 2.31
C GLN A 418 45.42 39.32 1.25
#